data_AF-A0A7X9H182-F1
#
_entry.id   AF-A0A7X9H182-F1
#
_cell.length_a   1.000
_cell.length_b   1.000
_cell.length_c   1.000
_cell.angle_alpha   90.00
_cell.angle_beta   90.00
_cell.angle_gamma   90.00
#
_symmetry.space_group_name_H-M   'P 1'
#
loop_
_entity.id
_entity.type
_entity.pdbx_description
1 polymer ?
#
loop_
_entity_poly.entity_id
_entity_poly.type
_entity_poly.pdbx_seq_one_letter_code
_entity_poly.pdbx_strand_id
1 'polypeptide(L)' 'MEAINSRDEKEIIKAIENANVIIVSPGREEEIRKIAGNKKEIVRFDYILDKDSVNTMLSKIIKIKN' A
#
# COMPACT_ATOMS: atom_id res chain seq x y z
N MET A 1 6.75 -8.93 9.95
CA MET A 1 5.93 -8.40 8.85
C MET A 1 5.89 -6.90 9.02
N GLU A 2 6.59 -6.17 8.15
CA GLU A 2 6.64 -4.71 8.17
C GLU A 2 5.64 -4.18 7.13
N ALA A 3 4.88 -3.14 7.49
CA ALA A 3 3.90 -2.51 6.61
C ALA A 3 4.14 -1.01 6.62
N ILE A 4 4.18 -0.42 5.42
CA ILE A 4 4.37 1.02 5.25
C ILE A 4 3.26 1.57 4.33
N ASN A 5 2.87 2.82 4.57
CA ASN A 5 1.99 3.59 3.69
C ASN A 5 2.66 4.88 3.20
N SER A 6 3.99 4.96 3.31
CA SER A 6 4.79 6.11 2.93
C SER A 6 4.75 6.36 1.42
N ARG A 7 4.87 7.63 1.05
CA ARG A 7 5.10 8.10 -0.33
C ARG A 7 6.53 8.59 -0.54
N ASP A 8 7.37 8.56 0.49
CA ASP A 8 8.79 8.86 0.34
C ASP A 8 9.49 7.69 -0.35
N GLU A 9 10.07 7.97 -1.52
CA GLU A 9 10.74 6.96 -2.35
C GLU A 9 11.89 6.27 -1.61
N LYS A 10 12.64 6.99 -0.75
CA LYS A 10 13.75 6.40 0.00
C LYS A 10 13.26 5.40 1.04
N GLU A 11 12.15 5.69 1.70
CA GLU A 11 11.53 4.76 2.65
C GLU A 11 10.98 3.52 1.94
N ILE A 12 10.37 3.72 0.76
CA ILE A 12 9.87 2.63 -0.07
C ILE A 12 11.02 1.72 -0.52
N ILE A 13 12.10 2.29 -1.04
CA ILE A 13 13.29 1.53 -1.47
C ILE A 13 13.85 0.72 -0.31
N LYS A 14 14.04 1.34 0.86
CA LYS A 14 14.55 0.66 2.05
C LYS A 14 13.67 -0.53 2.46
N ALA A 15 12.34 -0.37 2.42
CA ALA A 15 11.42 -1.47 2.71
C ALA A 15 11.51 -2.60 1.68
N ILE A 16 11.61 -2.27 0.39
CA ILE A 16 11.77 -3.24 -0.72
C ILE A 16 13.07 -4.03 -0.58
N GLU A 17 14.18 -3.38 -0.25
CA GLU A 17 15.48 -4.02 -0.09
C GLU A 17 15.45 -5.08 1.03
N ASN A 18 14.82 -4.75 2.15
CA ASN A 18 14.70 -5.60 3.33
C ASN A 18 13.65 -6.72 3.20
N ALA A 19 12.78 -6.67 2.20
CA ALA A 19 11.70 -7.64 2.01
C ALA A 19 12.10 -8.80 1.07
N ASN A 20 11.73 -10.03 1.41
CA ASN A 20 11.85 -11.17 0.49
C ASN A 20 10.65 -11.25 -0.47
N VAL A 21 9.46 -10.92 0.02
CA VAL A 21 8.21 -10.91 -0.72
C VAL A 21 7.50 -9.59 -0.42
N ILE A 22 6.93 -8.98 -1.45
CA ILE A 22 6.22 -7.71 -1.34
C ILE A 22 4.74 -7.98 -1.58
N ILE A 23 3.90 -7.60 -0.63
CA ILE A 23 2.44 -7.60 -0.78
C ILE A 23 2.01 -6.15 -1.01
N VAL A 24 1.33 -5.90 -2.12
CA VAL A 24 0.98 -4.53 -2.55
C VAL A 24 -0.52 -4.38 -2.76
N SER A 25 -1.06 -3.23 -2.35
CA SER A 25 -2.44 -2.86 -2.65
C SER A 25 -2.62 -2.56 -4.14
N PRO A 26 -3.82 -2.75 -4.72
CA PRO A 26 -4.02 -2.63 -6.17
C PRO A 26 -3.60 -1.26 -6.72
N GLY A 27 -3.85 -0.19 -5.97
CA GLY A 27 -3.50 1.18 -6.38
C GLY A 27 -2.01 1.53 -6.31
N ARG A 28 -1.16 0.65 -5.79
CA ARG A 28 0.29 0.88 -5.61
C ARG A 28 1.14 -0.07 -6.46
N GLU A 29 0.53 -1.03 -7.14
CA GLU A 29 1.24 -2.08 -7.85
C GLU A 29 2.24 -1.53 -8.87
N GLU A 30 1.80 -0.63 -9.75
CA GLU A 30 2.64 -0.13 -10.85
C GLU A 30 3.88 0.63 -10.33
N GLU A 31 3.69 1.49 -9.34
CA GLU A 31 4.76 2.25 -8.69
C GLU A 31 5.79 1.30 -8.05
N ILE A 32 5.32 0.34 -7.25
CA ILE A 32 6.18 -0.60 -6.55
C ILE A 32 6.92 -1.52 -7.53
N ARG A 33 6.27 -1.97 -8.62
CA ARG A 33 6.92 -2.74 -9.68
C ARG A 33 8.04 -1.95 -10.37
N LYS A 34 7.85 -0.66 -10.63
CA LYS A 34 8.90 0.20 -11.22
C LYS A 34 10.12 0.32 -10.30
N ILE A 35 9.91 0.47 -9.00
CA ILE A 35 10.99 0.65 -8.02
C ILE A 35 11.72 -0.68 -7.74
N ALA A 36 10.98 -1.76 -7.46
CA ALA A 36 11.57 -3.06 -7.15
C ALA A 36 12.21 -3.74 -8.38
N GLY A 37 11.71 -3.42 -9.58
CA GLY A 37 12.06 -4.10 -10.81
C GLY A 37 11.74 -5.60 -10.76
N ASN A 38 12.47 -6.40 -11.54
CA ASN A 38 12.27 -7.85 -11.62
C ASN A 38 13.04 -8.64 -10.54
N LYS A 39 13.52 -7.97 -9.47
CA LYS A 39 14.40 -8.57 -8.46
C LYS A 39 13.66 -9.20 -7.28
N LYS A 40 12.37 -8.90 -7.12
CA LYS A 40 11.58 -9.28 -5.94
C LYS A 40 10.23 -9.84 -6.39
N GLU A 41 9.73 -10.81 -5.65
CA GLU A 41 8.39 -11.35 -5.84
C GLU A 41 7.36 -10.33 -5.35
N ILE A 42 6.44 -9.93 -6.23
CA ILE A 42 5.37 -8.97 -5.93
C ILE A 42 4.02 -9.67 -6.07
N VAL A 43 3.34 -9.80 -4.94
CA VAL A 43 1.99 -10.35 -4.85
C VAL A 43 1.01 -9.19 -4.69
N ARG A 44 0.13 -9.02 -5.67
CA ARG A 44 -0.96 -8.06 -5.57
C ARG A 44 -2.04 -8.62 -4.65
N PHE A 45 -2.39 -7.83 -3.64
CA PHE A 45 -3.49 -8.13 -2.73
C PHE A 45 -4.75 -7.45 -3.24
N ASP A 46 -5.55 -8.17 -4.01
CA ASP A 46 -6.86 -7.69 -4.47
C ASP A 46 -7.87 -7.71 -3.34
N TYR A 47 -8.42 -6.54 -3.02
CA TYR A 47 -9.47 -6.37 -2.02
C TYR A 47 -10.57 -5.45 -2.54
N ILE A 48 -11.78 -5.69 -2.06
CA ILE A 48 -12.92 -4.81 -2.24
C ILE A 48 -13.29 -4.30 -0.85
N LEU A 49 -13.42 -2.98 -0.72
CA LEU A 49 -13.94 -2.40 0.51
C LEU A 49 -15.43 -2.71 0.60
N ASP A 50 -15.86 -3.33 1.70
CA ASP A 50 -17.27 -3.49 1.98
C ASP A 50 -17.92 -2.13 2.30
N LYS A 51 -19.24 -2.06 2.12
CA LYS A 51 -20.01 -0.83 2.29
C LYS A 51 -19.85 -0.23 3.68
N ASP A 52 -19.75 -1.06 4.72
CA ASP A 52 -19.66 -0.59 6.10
C ASP A 52 -18.27 -0.02 6.42
N SER A 53 -17.22 -0.62 5.87
CA SER A 53 -15.87 -0.06 5.90
C SER A 53 -15.79 1.31 5.23
N VAL A 54 -16.42 1.48 4.06
CA VAL A 54 -16.47 2.77 3.35
C VAL A 54 -17.21 3.82 4.18
N ASN A 55 -18.39 3.49 4.71
CA ASN A 55 -19.17 4.39 5.57
C ASN A 55 -18.38 4.83 6.80
N THR A 56 -17.66 3.89 7.43
CA THR A 56 -16.82 4.17 8.60
C THR A 56 -15.72 5.16 8.24
N MET A 57 -15.01 4.98 7.12
CA MET A 57 -13.98 5.91 6.66
C MET A 57 -14.56 7.31 6.39
N LEU A 58 -15.67 7.39 5.64
CA LEU A 58 -16.32 8.67 5.32
C LEU A 58 -16.72 9.44 6.58
N SER A 59 -17.30 8.76 7.57
CA SER A 59 -17.69 9.40 8.83
C SER A 59 -16.49 10.00 9.59
N LYS A 60 -15.33 9.33 9.57
CA LYS A 60 -14.09 9.86 10.18
C LYS A 60 -13.56 11.07 9.42
N ILE A 61 -13.60 11.05 8.10
CA ILE A 61 -13.15 12.18 7.26
C ILE A 61 -13.99 13.44 7.53
N ILE A 62 -15.32 13.29 7.62
CA ILE A 62 -16.23 14.40 7.94
C ILE A 62 -15.91 14.99 9.32
N LYS A 63 -15.66 14.15 10.33
CA LYS A 63 -15.29 14.59 11.67
C LYS A 63 -13.96 15.35 11.75
N ILE A 64 -13.01 15.08 10.86
CA ILE A 64 -11.71 15.77 10.84
C ILE A 64 -11.81 17.13 10.13
N LYS A 65 -12.76 17.28 9.21
CA LYS A 65 -12.97 18.53 8.47
C LYS A 65 -13.77 19.60 9.24
N ASN A 66 -14.44 19.21 10.32
CA ASN A 66 -15.25 20.08 11.18
C ASN A 66 -14.57 20.25 12.53
#